data_AF-A0A2T3YXM3-F1
#
_entry.id   AF-A0A2T3YXM3-F1
#
_cell.length_a   1.000
_cell.length_b   1.000
_cell.length_c   1.000
_cell.angle_alpha   90.00
_cell.angle_beta   90.00
_cell.angle_gamma   90.00
#
_symmetry.space_group_name_H-M   'P 1'
#
loop_
_entity.id
_entity.type
_entity.pdbx_description
1 polymer ?
#
loop_
_entity_poly.entity_id
_entity_poly.type
_entity_poly.pdbx_seq_one_letter_code
_entity_poly.pdbx_strand_id
1 'polypeptide(L)'
;MCYSEQAAPCQQPSCTPNAIAGLPVLSTVPLYQHDTNVFQDWVDHDSCGSSRLSACAEIKLTPSTQRLLENCKTNPARFLGAIKEAKVVFPNGQGWEAALATKKENTDIRDLMRIYHRFECYNIYSHVVEAGFHTGTHWVRERRSDLIKKLCQEFPNRFQNQKAANKCLNWVDQGCKYHEWSKTFGETEDLGYLIALPSDLPHSAYTSRCTREQMNAAAIKFKELGISKLVVDLELTRLGNHIASALRDMTAKKRRHISGKHR
;
A
#
# COMPACT_ATOMS: atom_id res chain seq x y z
N MET A 1 22.39 2.94 -71.38
CA MET A 1 22.28 1.47 -71.59
C MET A 1 21.65 0.93 -70.32
N CYS A 2 20.42 0.43 -70.23
CA CYS A 2 19.46 -0.17 -71.16
C CYS A 2 18.08 -0.12 -70.44
N TYR A 3 16.88 0.05 -71.00
CA TYR A 3 16.34 0.34 -72.34
C TYR A 3 15.06 1.17 -72.10
N SER A 4 14.78 2.12 -72.99
CA SER A 4 13.48 2.79 -73.12
C SER A 4 12.66 2.05 -74.16
N GLU A 5 11.35 1.87 -73.96
CA GLU A 5 10.38 1.81 -75.06
C GLU A 5 8.95 2.14 -74.58
N GLN A 6 8.24 2.87 -75.45
CA GLN A 6 6.96 3.56 -75.23
C GLN A 6 5.77 2.76 -75.80
N ALA A 7 4.58 3.05 -75.24
CA ALA A 7 3.24 3.13 -75.87
C ALA A 7 2.62 1.87 -76.53
N ALA A 8 1.32 1.59 -76.54
CA ALA A 8 0.05 2.05 -75.93
C ALA A 8 -1.06 1.05 -76.45
N PRO A 9 -2.37 1.34 -76.53
CA PRO A 9 -3.42 1.20 -75.49
C PRO A 9 -4.69 0.42 -75.98
N CYS A 10 -5.76 0.43 -75.15
CA CYS A 10 -7.23 0.34 -75.43
C CYS A 10 -7.94 -0.54 -74.36
N GLN A 11 -9.12 -0.28 -73.78
CA GLN A 11 -10.24 0.63 -74.06
C GLN A 11 -11.13 0.82 -72.78
N GLN A 12 -11.92 1.90 -72.80
CA GLN A 12 -12.89 2.47 -71.82
C GLN A 12 -14.19 1.63 -71.65
N PRO A 13 -15.32 2.04 -70.97
CA PRO A 13 -15.66 3.35 -70.36
C PRO A 13 -16.41 3.35 -68.99
N SER A 14 -16.53 4.59 -68.51
CA SER A 14 -17.28 5.17 -67.38
C SER A 14 -18.80 4.99 -67.37
N CYS A 15 -19.40 4.98 -66.16
CA CYS A 15 -20.48 5.89 -65.68
C CYS A 15 -21.27 5.27 -64.50
N THR A 16 -21.42 6.02 -63.39
CA THR A 16 -22.41 5.80 -62.30
C THR A 16 -23.69 6.60 -62.58
N PRO A 17 -24.90 6.18 -62.13
CA PRO A 17 -25.49 6.80 -60.93
C PRO A 17 -26.49 5.97 -60.08
N ASN A 18 -26.58 6.35 -58.79
CA ASN A 18 -27.55 6.12 -57.68
C ASN A 18 -28.88 5.35 -57.86
N ALA A 19 -29.19 4.48 -56.87
CA ALA A 19 -30.51 4.37 -56.18
C ALA A 19 -30.41 3.53 -54.89
N ILE A 20 -31.42 3.63 -54.03
CA ILE A 20 -31.46 3.44 -52.57
C ILE A 20 -31.96 2.05 -52.12
N ALA A 21 -31.58 1.68 -50.89
CA ALA A 21 -32.19 0.74 -49.93
C ALA A 21 -31.76 -0.75 -49.92
N GLY A 22 -31.19 -1.13 -48.77
CA GLY A 22 -31.02 -2.50 -48.30
C GLY A 22 -30.11 -2.55 -47.08
N LEU A 23 -30.65 -2.33 -45.86
CA LEU A 23 -29.96 -2.73 -44.62
C LEU A 23 -29.77 -4.25 -44.62
N PRO A 24 -28.62 -4.76 -44.18
CA PRO A 24 -28.68 -5.62 -43.00
C PRO A 24 -27.49 -5.55 -42.03
N VAL A 25 -27.84 -5.77 -40.75
CA VAL A 25 -27.11 -6.49 -39.71
C VAL A 25 -25.91 -5.79 -39.05
N LEU A 26 -26.18 -5.33 -37.81
CA LEU A 26 -25.20 -5.16 -36.75
C LEU A 26 -24.30 -6.39 -36.68
N SER A 27 -23.05 -6.24 -37.09
CA SER A 27 -21.99 -7.13 -36.63
C SER A 27 -21.53 -6.62 -35.27
N THR A 28 -21.97 -7.33 -34.23
CA THR A 28 -21.53 -7.19 -32.85
C THR A 28 -20.01 -7.38 -32.81
N VAL A 29 -19.26 -6.28 -32.77
CA VAL A 29 -17.85 -6.32 -32.39
C VAL A 29 -17.83 -6.80 -30.94
N PRO A 30 -17.06 -7.85 -30.58
CA PRO A 30 -16.96 -8.27 -29.19
C PRO A 30 -16.39 -7.09 -28.41
N LEU A 31 -17.16 -6.61 -27.45
CA LEU A 31 -16.68 -5.72 -26.41
C LEU A 31 -15.46 -6.42 -25.81
N TYR A 32 -14.27 -5.91 -26.08
CA TYR A 32 -13.05 -6.36 -25.40
C TYR A 32 -13.36 -6.23 -23.92
N GLN A 33 -13.46 -7.38 -23.27
CA GLN A 33 -13.60 -7.46 -21.83
C GLN A 33 -12.41 -6.70 -21.26
N HIS A 34 -12.71 -5.60 -20.59
CA HIS A 34 -11.74 -4.95 -19.74
C HIS A 34 -11.34 -6.00 -18.71
N ASP A 35 -10.14 -6.56 -18.88
CA ASP A 35 -9.44 -7.26 -17.83
C ASP A 35 -9.21 -6.27 -16.69
N THR A 36 -10.20 -6.13 -15.82
CA THR A 36 -10.02 -5.67 -14.44
C THR A 36 -9.30 -6.77 -13.68
N ASN A 37 -8.03 -6.99 -14.04
CA ASN A 37 -7.13 -7.92 -13.38
C ASN A 37 -5.90 -7.18 -12.82
N VAL A 38 -6.14 -5.97 -12.32
CA VAL A 38 -5.21 -5.23 -11.46
C VAL A 38 -6.03 -4.86 -10.23
N PHE A 39 -5.73 -5.51 -9.08
CA PHE A 39 -6.39 -5.48 -7.76
C PHE A 39 -7.14 -6.74 -7.28
N GLN A 40 -6.92 -7.90 -7.92
CA GLN A 40 -7.43 -9.18 -7.42
C GLN A 40 -6.32 -10.07 -6.84
N ASP A 41 -5.60 -9.59 -5.82
CA ASP A 41 -4.69 -10.45 -5.04
C ASP A 41 -4.86 -10.21 -3.52
N TRP A 42 -6.12 -10.03 -3.13
CA TRP A 42 -6.59 -9.84 -1.75
C TRP A 42 -7.69 -10.87 -1.44
N VAL A 43 -7.53 -12.10 -1.94
CA VAL A 43 -8.45 -13.19 -1.67
C VAL A 43 -7.89 -14.01 -0.51
N ASP A 44 -8.70 -14.08 0.54
CA ASP A 44 -8.49 -14.85 1.75
C ASP A 44 -8.17 -16.32 1.45
N HIS A 45 -7.04 -16.78 1.97
CA HIS A 45 -6.82 -18.20 2.23
C HIS A 45 -6.73 -18.39 3.75
N ASP A 46 -7.89 -18.71 4.33
CA ASP A 46 -8.05 -19.16 5.72
C ASP A 46 -7.52 -20.60 5.86
N SER A 47 -6.21 -20.75 5.74
CA SER A 47 -5.49 -21.94 6.16
C SER A 47 -4.41 -21.53 7.13
N CYS A 48 -4.48 -22.05 8.35
CA CYS A 48 -3.45 -21.94 9.38
C CYS A 48 -2.20 -22.72 8.94
N GLY A 49 -1.53 -22.24 7.89
CA GLY A 49 -0.30 -22.81 7.36
C GLY A 49 0.89 -22.35 8.19
N SER A 50 1.43 -23.29 8.95
CA SER A 50 2.57 -23.19 9.87
C SER A 50 3.92 -22.72 9.26
N SER A 51 3.97 -22.18 8.04
CA SER A 51 5.22 -22.17 7.25
C SER A 51 5.63 -20.84 6.63
N ARG A 52 4.82 -19.77 6.67
CA ARG A 52 5.11 -18.56 5.86
C ARG A 52 5.89 -17.46 6.57
N LEU A 53 5.69 -17.29 7.88
CA LEU A 53 6.44 -16.29 8.65
C LEU A 53 7.93 -16.62 8.77
N SER A 54 8.25 -17.92 8.82
CA SER A 54 9.61 -18.45 8.89
C SER A 54 10.28 -18.63 7.52
N ALA A 55 9.61 -18.32 6.40
CA ALA A 55 10.16 -18.51 5.06
C ALA A 55 11.10 -17.38 4.60
N CYS A 56 11.07 -16.22 5.27
CA CYS A 56 11.94 -15.10 4.93
C CYS A 56 13.41 -15.49 5.13
N ALA A 57 14.20 -15.47 4.06
CA ALA A 57 15.60 -15.87 4.05
C ALA A 57 16.57 -14.68 4.21
N GLU A 58 16.10 -13.46 3.96
CA GLU A 58 16.92 -12.25 4.00
C GLU A 58 16.02 -11.03 4.21
N ILE A 59 16.52 -10.06 4.98
CA ILE A 59 15.86 -8.76 5.17
C ILE A 59 16.31 -7.84 4.03
N LYS A 60 15.55 -7.81 2.95
CA LYS A 60 15.86 -7.00 1.76
C LYS A 60 15.18 -5.65 1.81
N LEU A 61 15.98 -4.59 1.74
CA LEU A 61 15.54 -3.26 1.37
C LEU A 61 15.96 -2.99 -0.08
N THR A 62 15.11 -2.35 -0.88
CA THR A 62 15.55 -1.90 -2.19
C THR A 62 16.67 -0.87 -2.06
N PRO A 63 17.60 -0.77 -3.03
CA PRO A 63 18.74 0.15 -2.94
C PRO A 63 18.34 1.62 -2.75
N SER A 64 17.23 2.04 -3.36
CA SER A 64 16.67 3.39 -3.20
C SER A 64 16.06 3.61 -1.81
N THR A 65 15.33 2.63 -1.28
CA THR A 65 14.83 2.68 0.11
C THR A 65 15.99 2.75 1.08
N GLN A 66 17.03 1.92 0.92
CA GLN A 66 18.23 1.98 1.76
C GLN A 66 18.90 3.35 1.70
N ARG A 67 19.09 3.91 0.50
CA ARG A 67 19.66 5.26 0.33
C ARG A 67 18.79 6.34 0.99
N LEU A 68 17.47 6.23 0.88
CA LEU A 68 16.55 7.14 1.55
C LEU A 68 16.69 7.05 3.08
N LEU A 69 16.76 5.83 3.63
CA LEU A 69 16.93 5.62 5.07
C LEU A 69 18.27 6.16 5.59
N GLU A 70 19.37 5.97 4.84
CA GLU A 70 20.66 6.60 5.16
C GLU A 70 20.57 8.12 5.19
N ASN A 71 19.88 8.72 4.20
CA ASN A 71 19.62 10.15 4.17
C ASN A 71 18.76 10.63 5.37
N CYS A 72 17.92 9.76 5.92
CA CYS A 72 17.06 10.09 7.05
C CYS A 72 17.80 10.16 8.39
N LYS A 73 19.02 9.60 8.50
CA LYS A 73 19.87 9.73 9.69
C LYS A 73 20.18 11.20 9.99
N THR A 74 20.45 11.98 8.94
CA THR A 74 20.70 13.43 9.07
C THR A 74 19.41 14.24 9.08
N ASN A 75 18.41 13.85 8.28
CA ASN A 75 17.14 14.56 8.19
C ASN A 75 15.94 13.60 8.12
N PRO A 76 15.33 13.25 9.27
CA PRO A 76 14.21 12.32 9.34
C PRO A 76 12.97 12.76 8.53
N ALA A 77 12.78 14.07 8.32
CA ALA A 77 11.64 14.60 7.57
C ALA A 77 11.66 14.19 6.08
N ARG A 78 12.83 13.78 5.55
CA ARG A 78 12.96 13.29 4.18
C ARG A 78 12.10 12.07 3.91
N PHE A 79 11.84 11.24 4.91
CA PHE A 79 10.98 10.07 4.73
C PHE A 79 9.57 10.49 4.29
N LEU A 80 8.92 11.38 5.05
CA LEU A 80 7.58 11.87 4.71
C LEU A 80 7.57 12.77 3.46
N GLY A 81 8.68 13.44 3.15
CA GLY A 81 8.88 14.12 1.87
C GLY A 81 8.81 13.14 0.70
N ALA A 82 9.55 12.04 0.78
CA ALA A 82 9.54 10.99 -0.23
C ALA A 82 8.15 10.34 -0.38
N ILE A 83 7.39 10.16 0.70
CA ILE A 83 5.99 9.68 0.62
C ILE A 83 5.10 10.64 -0.17
N LYS A 84 5.24 11.96 0.03
CA LYS A 84 4.46 12.96 -0.71
C LYS A 84 4.82 13.00 -2.20
N GLU A 85 6.07 12.71 -2.52
CA GLU A 85 6.60 12.71 -3.89
C GLU A 85 6.35 11.38 -4.62
N ALA A 86 6.16 10.29 -3.89
CA ALA A 86 5.97 8.95 -4.43
C ALA A 86 4.72 8.89 -5.32
N LYS A 87 4.94 8.62 -6.61
CA LYS A 87 3.90 8.45 -7.62
C LYS A 87 4.25 7.29 -8.53
N VAL A 88 3.26 6.45 -8.84
CA VAL A 88 3.43 5.37 -9.82
C VAL A 88 3.87 5.98 -11.15
N VAL A 89 5.00 5.49 -11.66
CA VAL A 89 5.54 5.89 -12.95
C VAL A 89 4.92 5.00 -14.03
N PHE A 90 4.39 5.62 -15.08
CA PHE A 90 3.80 4.91 -16.21
C PHE A 90 4.85 4.71 -17.33
N PRO A 91 4.79 3.58 -18.07
CA PRO A 91 5.58 3.45 -19.29
C PRO A 91 5.30 4.61 -20.24
N ASN A 92 6.36 5.17 -20.83
CA ASN A 92 6.32 6.38 -21.63
C ASN A 92 6.48 6.14 -23.15
N GLY A 93 6.39 4.88 -23.58
CA GLY A 93 6.52 4.50 -24.99
C GLY A 93 7.96 4.37 -25.52
N GLN A 94 8.99 4.47 -24.66
CA GLN A 94 10.41 4.36 -25.05
C GLN A 94 10.93 2.92 -25.24
N GLY A 95 10.05 1.92 -25.36
CA GLY A 95 10.42 0.50 -25.49
C GLY A 95 10.33 -0.31 -24.20
N TRP A 96 10.59 -1.62 -24.30
CA TRP A 96 10.39 -2.57 -23.21
C TRP A 96 11.47 -2.44 -22.12
N GLU A 97 12.68 -1.99 -22.47
CA GLU A 97 13.77 -1.69 -21.55
C GLU A 97 13.39 -0.54 -20.61
N ALA A 98 12.80 0.53 -21.15
CA ALA A 98 12.27 1.64 -20.37
C ALA A 98 11.10 1.19 -19.47
N ALA A 99 10.27 0.27 -19.94
CA ALA A 99 9.20 -0.32 -19.13
C ALA A 99 9.74 -1.18 -17.97
N LEU A 100 10.85 -1.91 -18.16
CA LEU A 100 11.54 -2.63 -17.08
C LEU A 100 12.14 -1.68 -16.03
N ALA A 101 12.79 -0.60 -16.48
CA ALA A 101 13.29 0.45 -15.58
C ALA A 101 12.14 1.06 -14.76
N THR A 102 11.05 1.43 -15.43
CA THR A 102 9.81 1.92 -14.80
C THR A 102 9.25 0.92 -13.78
N LYS A 103 9.24 -0.37 -14.11
CA LYS A 103 8.78 -1.43 -13.20
C LYS A 103 9.65 -1.55 -11.95
N LYS A 104 10.97 -1.36 -12.10
CA LYS A 104 11.92 -1.35 -10.99
C LYS A 104 11.68 -0.14 -10.08
N GLU A 105 11.52 1.05 -10.63
CA GLU A 105 11.17 2.27 -9.85
C GLU A 105 9.84 2.10 -9.08
N ASN A 106 8.82 1.53 -9.74
CA ASN A 106 7.56 1.23 -9.07
C ASN A 106 7.71 0.16 -7.96
N THR A 107 8.72 -0.72 -8.04
CA THR A 107 9.00 -1.68 -6.97
C THR A 107 9.56 -0.98 -5.74
N ASP A 108 10.43 0.00 -5.94
CA ASP A 108 10.99 0.80 -4.87
C ASP A 108 9.92 1.63 -4.14
N ILE A 109 9.00 2.23 -4.92
CA ILE A 109 7.85 2.94 -4.36
C ILE A 109 6.96 2.01 -3.53
N ARG A 110 6.76 0.75 -3.95
CA ARG A 110 5.97 -0.21 -3.18
C ARG A 110 6.57 -0.51 -1.81
N ASP A 111 7.89 -0.68 -1.72
CA ASP A 111 8.54 -0.94 -0.44
C ASP A 111 8.46 0.26 0.50
N LEU A 112 8.68 1.46 -0.03
CA LEU A 112 8.49 2.70 0.72
C LEU A 112 7.04 2.85 1.23
N MET A 113 6.06 2.60 0.38
CA MET A 113 4.64 2.67 0.75
C MET A 113 4.23 1.58 1.75
N ARG A 114 4.87 0.41 1.73
CA ARG A 114 4.67 -0.63 2.74
C ARG A 114 5.14 -0.17 4.12
N ILE A 115 6.32 0.45 4.21
CA ILE A 115 6.80 1.00 5.49
C ILE A 115 5.81 2.05 6.00
N TYR A 116 5.42 2.99 5.13
CA TYR A 116 4.45 4.04 5.50
C TYR A 116 3.10 3.47 5.97
N HIS A 117 2.55 2.48 5.27
CA HIS A 117 1.30 1.80 5.64
C HIS A 117 1.36 1.22 7.07
N ARG A 118 2.50 0.64 7.48
CA ARG A 118 2.67 0.11 8.85
C ARG A 118 2.46 1.19 9.90
N PHE A 119 3.04 2.37 9.67
CA PHE A 119 2.91 3.52 10.56
C PHE A 119 1.52 4.16 10.51
N GLU A 120 0.86 4.19 9.34
CA GLU A 120 -0.54 4.62 9.25
C GLU A 120 -1.46 3.72 10.08
N CYS A 121 -1.35 2.41 9.93
CA CYS A 121 -2.11 1.45 10.72
C CYS A 121 -1.81 1.59 12.22
N TYR A 122 -0.54 1.68 12.61
CA TYR A 122 -0.15 1.90 14.01
C TYR A 122 -0.75 3.19 14.58
N ASN A 123 -0.73 4.29 13.82
CA ASN A 123 -1.28 5.57 14.23
C ASN A 123 -2.81 5.50 14.38
N ILE A 124 -3.52 4.87 13.42
CA ILE A 124 -4.97 4.65 13.51
C ILE A 124 -5.31 3.82 14.75
N TYR A 125 -4.61 2.71 14.97
CA TYR A 125 -4.79 1.87 16.16
C TYR A 125 -4.59 2.66 17.46
N SER A 126 -3.52 3.46 17.54
CA SER A 126 -3.22 4.28 18.71
C SER A 126 -4.36 5.25 19.04
N HIS A 127 -4.90 5.96 18.05
CA HIS A 127 -6.06 6.84 18.23
C HIS A 127 -7.33 6.09 18.67
N VAL A 128 -7.55 4.88 18.15
CA VAL A 128 -8.72 4.06 18.50
C VAL A 128 -8.62 3.54 19.94
N VAL A 129 -7.41 3.20 20.40
CA VAL A 129 -7.13 2.86 21.80
C VAL A 129 -7.32 4.07 22.71
N GLU A 130 -6.72 5.21 22.38
CA GLU A 130 -6.86 6.46 23.15
C GLU A 130 -8.32 6.93 23.25
N ALA A 131 -9.11 6.71 22.21
CA ALA A 131 -10.54 7.03 22.19
C ALA A 131 -11.42 6.00 22.93
N GLY A 132 -10.84 4.94 23.50
CA GLY A 132 -11.55 3.95 24.33
C GLY A 132 -12.38 2.93 23.55
N PHE A 133 -12.15 2.79 22.24
CA PHE A 133 -12.81 1.76 21.42
C PHE A 133 -12.08 0.40 21.46
N HIS A 134 -10.80 0.41 21.84
CA HIS A 134 -9.93 -0.77 21.91
C HIS A 134 -9.10 -0.74 23.19
N THR A 135 -8.88 -1.89 23.83
CA THR A 135 -8.13 -2.00 25.11
C THR A 135 -6.61 -1.98 24.93
N GLY A 136 -6.16 -1.94 23.67
CA GLY A 136 -4.77 -2.19 23.27
C GLY A 136 -4.47 -3.66 22.93
N THR A 137 -5.38 -4.58 23.26
CA THR A 137 -5.24 -6.01 22.88
C THR A 137 -6.48 -6.56 22.19
N HIS A 138 -7.66 -6.02 22.49
CA HIS A 138 -8.90 -6.43 21.86
C HIS A 138 -9.91 -5.27 21.81
N TRP A 139 -10.88 -5.38 20.90
CA TRP A 139 -12.00 -4.46 20.82
C TRP A 139 -12.81 -4.48 22.11
N VAL A 140 -13.17 -3.30 22.62
CA VAL A 140 -14.14 -3.20 23.71
C VAL A 140 -15.51 -3.65 23.17
N ARG A 141 -16.30 -4.35 23.99
CA ARG A 141 -17.62 -4.87 23.63
C ARG A 141 -18.47 -3.79 22.95
N GLU A 142 -19.05 -4.13 21.81
CA GLU A 142 -19.94 -3.27 20.99
C GLU A 142 -19.31 -1.98 20.42
N ARG A 143 -18.13 -1.57 20.88
CA ARG A 143 -17.42 -0.37 20.43
C ARG A 143 -17.02 -0.41 18.97
N ARG A 144 -16.71 -1.59 18.41
CA ARG A 144 -16.46 -1.72 16.96
C ARG A 144 -17.68 -1.28 16.15
N SER A 145 -18.88 -1.71 16.55
CA SER A 145 -20.14 -1.35 15.90
C SER A 145 -20.47 0.12 16.08
N ASP A 146 -20.22 0.69 17.26
CA ASP A 146 -20.38 2.13 17.51
C ASP A 146 -19.47 2.96 16.60
N LEU A 147 -18.21 2.55 16.46
CA LEU A 147 -17.24 3.23 15.60
C LEU A 147 -17.66 3.16 14.12
N ILE A 148 -18.15 2.01 13.66
CA ILE A 148 -18.71 1.84 12.30
C ILE A 148 -19.84 2.84 12.06
N LYS A 149 -20.81 2.92 12.98
CA LYS A 149 -21.93 3.86 12.88
C LYS A 149 -21.42 5.30 12.83
N LYS A 150 -20.49 5.65 13.70
CA LYS A 150 -19.88 6.98 13.75
C LYS A 150 -19.15 7.35 12.46
N LEU A 151 -18.39 6.42 11.87
CA LEU A 151 -17.69 6.65 10.60
C LEU A 151 -18.67 6.90 9.44
N CYS A 152 -19.73 6.10 9.35
CA CYS A 152 -20.78 6.29 8.35
C CYS A 152 -21.51 7.63 8.53
N GLN A 153 -21.71 8.08 9.77
CA GLN A 153 -22.37 9.36 10.08
C GLN A 153 -21.47 10.57 9.83
N GLU A 154 -20.21 10.54 10.27
CA GLU A 154 -19.28 11.68 10.15
C GLU A 154 -18.69 11.81 8.73
N PHE A 155 -18.54 10.70 8.01
CA PHE A 155 -17.90 10.67 6.69
C PHE A 155 -18.71 9.85 5.67
N PRO A 156 -19.98 10.21 5.39
CA PRO A 156 -20.88 9.42 4.55
C PRO A 156 -20.36 9.21 3.12
N ASN A 157 -19.65 10.21 2.56
CA ASN A 157 -19.07 10.12 1.21
C ASN A 157 -17.91 9.09 1.12
N ARG A 158 -17.26 8.78 2.25
CA ARG A 158 -16.16 7.80 2.31
C ARG A 158 -16.65 6.43 2.77
N PHE A 159 -17.64 6.39 3.67
CA PHE A 159 -18.19 5.17 4.24
C PHE A 159 -19.68 5.05 3.94
N GLN A 160 -20.00 4.70 2.70
CA GLN A 160 -21.36 4.62 2.18
C GLN A 160 -22.23 3.55 2.88
N ASN A 161 -21.61 2.53 3.47
CA ASN A 161 -22.30 1.49 4.21
C ASN A 161 -21.43 0.90 5.33
N GLN A 162 -22.10 0.24 6.28
CA GLN A 162 -21.45 -0.36 7.45
C GLN A 162 -20.44 -1.47 7.08
N LYS A 163 -20.66 -2.19 5.98
CA LYS A 163 -19.74 -3.25 5.52
C LYS A 163 -18.39 -2.67 5.09
N ALA A 164 -18.41 -1.57 4.32
CA ALA A 164 -17.20 -0.87 3.90
C ALA A 164 -16.44 -0.31 5.11
N ALA A 165 -17.14 0.35 6.04
CA ALA A 165 -16.56 0.83 7.28
C ALA A 165 -15.94 -0.31 8.11
N ASN A 166 -16.64 -1.45 8.26
CA ASN A 166 -16.13 -2.60 8.99
C ASN A 166 -14.85 -3.17 8.37
N LYS A 167 -14.77 -3.22 7.03
CA LYS A 167 -13.56 -3.69 6.32
C LYS A 167 -12.37 -2.76 6.60
N CYS A 168 -12.60 -1.45 6.65
CA CYS A 168 -11.58 -0.46 6.99
C CYS A 168 -11.08 -0.59 8.44
N LEU A 169 -11.89 -1.10 9.36
CA LEU A 169 -11.44 -1.35 10.73
C LEU A 169 -10.39 -2.47 10.83
N ASN A 170 -10.15 -3.26 9.78
CA ASN A 170 -9.01 -4.18 9.72
C ASN A 170 -7.66 -3.44 9.79
N TRP A 171 -7.61 -2.15 9.47
CA TRP A 171 -6.41 -1.32 9.67
C TRP A 171 -6.07 -1.13 11.16
N VAL A 172 -7.08 -1.14 12.04
CA VAL A 172 -6.87 -1.13 13.50
C VAL A 172 -6.28 -2.46 13.95
N ASP A 173 -6.83 -3.57 13.44
CA ASP A 173 -6.35 -4.91 13.77
C ASP A 173 -4.88 -5.10 13.32
N GLN A 174 -4.53 -4.62 12.12
CA GLN A 174 -3.15 -4.56 11.64
C GLN A 174 -2.27 -3.66 12.52
N GLY A 175 -2.75 -2.47 12.90
CA GLY A 175 -2.04 -1.55 13.78
C GLY A 175 -1.72 -2.16 15.15
N CYS A 176 -2.65 -2.93 15.71
CA CYS A 176 -2.42 -3.71 16.94
C CYS A 176 -1.27 -4.71 16.76
N LYS A 177 -1.21 -5.40 15.62
CA LYS A 177 -0.11 -6.33 15.33
C LYS A 177 1.22 -5.65 15.06
N TYR A 178 1.24 -4.48 14.41
CA TYR A 178 2.47 -3.70 14.30
C TYR A 178 2.96 -3.24 15.67
N HIS A 179 2.07 -2.82 16.56
CA HIS A 179 2.43 -2.51 17.94
C HIS A 179 3.02 -3.74 18.67
N GLU A 180 2.45 -4.93 18.50
CA GLU A 180 3.05 -6.18 19.02
C GLU A 180 4.47 -6.41 18.45
N TRP A 181 4.66 -6.27 17.13
CA TRP A 181 5.98 -6.42 16.50
C TRP A 181 7.03 -5.46 17.07
N SER A 182 6.67 -4.20 17.29
CA SER A 182 7.59 -3.20 17.88
C SER A 182 8.07 -3.55 19.29
N LYS A 183 7.35 -4.43 20.00
CA LYS A 183 7.71 -4.92 21.34
C LYS A 183 8.41 -6.28 21.34
N THR A 184 8.41 -6.99 20.22
CA THR A 184 8.88 -8.39 20.18
C THR A 184 10.41 -8.50 20.16
N PHE A 185 11.12 -7.46 19.70
CA PHE A 185 12.56 -7.53 19.46
C PHE A 185 13.44 -7.10 20.64
N GLY A 186 12.89 -6.41 21.64
CA GLY A 186 13.63 -5.92 22.81
C GLY A 186 12.74 -5.81 24.05
N GLU A 187 13.31 -5.32 25.15
CA GLU A 187 12.57 -5.10 26.41
C GLU A 187 11.60 -3.92 26.32
N THR A 188 11.96 -2.92 25.51
CA THR A 188 11.17 -1.72 25.25
C THR A 188 10.61 -1.71 23.84
N GLU A 189 9.49 -1.02 23.66
CA GLU A 189 8.94 -0.74 22.34
C GLU A 189 9.93 0.07 21.50
N ASP A 190 10.22 -0.41 20.29
CA ASP A 190 11.04 0.31 19.31
C ASP A 190 10.39 0.26 17.93
N LEU A 191 9.94 1.43 17.48
CA LEU A 191 9.26 1.61 16.20
C LEU A 191 10.20 1.50 15.00
N GLY A 192 11.51 1.55 15.21
CA GLY A 192 12.51 1.30 14.18
C GLY A 192 12.39 -0.10 13.57
N TYR A 193 11.95 -1.09 14.36
CA TYR A 193 11.69 -2.43 13.85
C TYR A 193 10.57 -2.45 12.81
N LEU A 194 9.57 -1.56 12.89
CA LEU A 194 8.51 -1.48 11.87
C LEU A 194 9.03 -1.05 10.50
N ILE A 195 10.13 -0.29 10.47
CA ILE A 195 10.83 0.07 9.23
C ILE A 195 11.63 -1.15 8.72
N ALA A 196 12.33 -1.84 9.62
CA ALA A 196 13.20 -2.96 9.31
C ALA A 196 12.48 -4.27 8.97
N LEU A 197 11.19 -4.41 9.31
CA LEU A 197 10.41 -5.62 9.03
C LEU A 197 10.44 -5.95 7.52
N PRO A 198 10.63 -7.22 7.12
CA PRO A 198 10.63 -7.61 5.72
C PRO A 198 9.34 -7.23 4.97
N SER A 199 9.49 -6.73 3.74
CA SER A 199 8.38 -6.27 2.90
C SER A 199 7.45 -7.40 2.41
N ASP A 200 7.94 -8.64 2.44
CA ASP A 200 7.28 -9.86 1.98
C ASP A 200 6.53 -10.61 3.08
N LEU A 201 6.47 -10.06 4.31
CA LEU A 201 5.67 -10.62 5.39
C LEU A 201 4.19 -10.76 4.95
N PRO A 202 3.62 -11.98 4.97
CA PRO A 202 2.28 -12.23 4.45
C PRO A 202 1.23 -11.46 5.26
N HIS A 203 0.14 -11.04 4.61
CA HIS A 203 -0.92 -10.27 5.28
C HIS A 203 -1.51 -10.99 6.50
N SER A 204 -1.60 -12.33 6.43
CA SER A 204 -2.08 -13.18 7.53
C SER A 204 -1.20 -13.14 8.79
N ALA A 205 0.07 -12.74 8.66
CA ALA A 205 0.95 -12.49 9.79
C ALA A 205 0.46 -11.35 10.70
N TYR A 206 -0.44 -10.50 10.18
CA TYR A 206 -0.92 -9.30 10.85
C TYR A 206 -2.40 -9.41 11.26
N THR A 207 -3.08 -10.53 10.98
CA THR A 207 -4.53 -10.65 11.22
C THR A 207 -4.96 -11.98 11.86
N SER A 208 -4.11 -13.02 11.86
CA SER A 208 -4.48 -14.33 12.44
C SER A 208 -4.38 -14.33 13.98
N ARG A 209 -5.27 -15.10 14.63
CA ARG A 209 -5.28 -15.29 16.10
C ARG A 209 -4.14 -16.18 16.61
N CYS A 210 -3.55 -17.02 15.76
CA CYS A 210 -2.43 -17.92 16.09
C CYS A 210 -1.05 -17.26 15.94
N THR A 211 -1.00 -15.92 15.90
CA THR A 211 0.19 -15.17 15.48
C THR A 211 1.27 -15.05 16.53
N ARG A 212 0.95 -15.07 17.83
CA ARG A 212 1.94 -14.70 18.86
C ARG A 212 3.12 -15.66 18.94
N GLU A 213 2.87 -16.97 18.98
CA GLU A 213 3.93 -17.98 19.00
C GLU A 213 4.74 -17.95 17.69
N GLN A 214 4.07 -17.72 16.56
CA GLN A 214 4.70 -17.60 15.25
C GLN A 214 5.54 -16.31 15.12
N MET A 215 5.09 -15.20 15.72
CA MET A 215 5.80 -13.92 15.76
C MET A 215 7.08 -14.05 16.57
N ASN A 216 7.05 -14.74 17.71
CA ASN A 216 8.27 -14.98 18.51
C ASN A 216 9.28 -15.82 17.73
N ALA A 217 8.86 -16.91 17.10
CA ALA A 217 9.74 -17.74 16.27
C ALA A 217 10.32 -16.96 15.08
N ALA A 218 9.50 -16.17 14.39
CA ALA A 218 9.95 -15.31 13.30
C ALA A 218 10.87 -14.19 13.78
N ALA A 219 10.63 -13.61 14.95
CA ALA A 219 11.48 -12.57 15.52
C ALA A 219 12.88 -13.10 15.85
N ILE A 220 12.99 -14.33 16.37
CA ILE A 220 14.29 -15.00 16.57
C ILE A 220 15.02 -15.10 15.23
N LYS A 221 14.34 -15.59 14.19
CA LYS A 221 14.92 -15.69 12.84
C LYS A 221 15.36 -14.32 12.30
N PHE A 222 14.54 -13.28 12.45
CA PHE A 222 14.89 -11.94 11.99
C PHE A 222 16.08 -11.34 12.76
N LYS A 223 16.23 -11.67 14.05
CA LYS A 223 17.43 -11.32 14.82
C LYS A 223 18.67 -12.00 14.24
N GLU A 224 18.59 -13.29 13.92
CA GLU A 224 19.67 -14.03 13.25
C GLU A 224 20.02 -13.44 11.88
N LEU A 225 19.01 -12.96 11.14
CA LEU A 225 19.17 -12.25 9.86
C LEU A 225 19.65 -10.80 10.01
N GLY A 226 19.91 -10.33 11.23
CA GLY A 226 20.53 -9.03 11.47
C GLY A 226 19.55 -7.85 11.53
N ILE A 227 18.25 -8.05 11.79
CA ILE A 227 17.28 -6.95 11.89
C ILE A 227 17.69 -5.90 12.92
N SER A 228 18.23 -6.32 14.06
CA SER A 228 18.68 -5.40 15.11
C SER A 228 19.89 -4.58 14.66
N LYS A 229 20.81 -5.19 13.91
CA LYS A 229 21.96 -4.48 13.33
C LYS A 229 21.48 -3.44 12.33
N LEU A 230 20.51 -3.77 11.48
CA LEU A 230 19.91 -2.84 10.53
C LEU A 230 19.25 -1.64 11.22
N VAL A 231 18.51 -1.88 12.32
CA VAL A 231 17.90 -0.81 13.13
C VAL A 231 18.94 0.14 13.71
N VAL A 232 20.05 -0.40 14.21
CA VAL A 232 21.15 0.39 14.78
C VAL A 232 21.90 1.15 13.68
N ASP A 233 22.37 0.47 12.64
CA ASP A 233 23.23 1.06 11.59
C ASP A 233 22.55 2.22 10.84
N LEU A 234 21.22 2.14 10.67
CA LEU A 234 20.41 3.16 10.00
C LEU A 234 19.69 4.13 10.95
N GLU A 235 19.95 4.07 12.26
CA GLU A 235 19.26 4.86 13.29
C GLU A 235 17.71 4.80 13.19
N LEU A 236 17.17 3.62 12.87
CA LEU A 236 15.74 3.47 12.54
C LEU A 236 14.84 3.76 13.74
N THR A 237 15.30 3.56 14.98
CA THR A 237 14.56 3.93 16.20
C THR A 237 14.17 5.41 16.18
N ARG A 238 15.15 6.29 15.91
CA ARG A 238 14.93 7.74 15.84
C ARG A 238 13.98 8.10 14.69
N LEU A 239 14.16 7.46 13.53
CA LEU A 239 13.30 7.68 12.37
C LEU A 239 11.85 7.21 12.62
N GLY A 240 11.67 6.02 13.19
CA GLY A 240 10.36 5.46 13.51
C GLY A 240 9.59 6.34 14.48
N ASN A 241 10.24 6.80 15.55
CA ASN A 241 9.65 7.75 16.50
C ASN A 241 9.27 9.08 15.84
N HIS A 242 10.10 9.58 14.91
CA HIS A 242 9.79 10.78 14.15
C HIS A 242 8.56 10.60 13.26
N ILE A 243 8.47 9.51 12.50
CA ILE A 243 7.32 9.21 11.62
C ILE A 243 6.03 9.10 12.44
N ALA A 244 6.06 8.33 13.54
CA ALA A 244 4.91 8.15 14.41
C ALA A 244 4.44 9.47 15.03
N SER A 245 5.38 10.28 15.55
CA SER A 245 5.05 11.59 16.12
C SER A 245 4.44 12.53 15.09
N ALA A 246 5.05 12.63 13.90
CA ALA A 246 4.54 13.46 12.82
C ALA A 246 3.14 13.04 12.35
N LEU A 247 2.88 11.73 12.20
CA LEU A 247 1.55 11.23 11.85
C LEU A 247 0.52 11.53 12.93
N ARG A 248 0.91 11.37 14.20
CA ARG A 248 0.05 11.71 15.33
C ARG A 248 -0.32 13.19 15.33
N ASP A 249 0.66 14.08 15.12
CA ASP A 249 0.42 15.53 15.04
C ASP A 249 -0.49 15.92 13.86
N MET A 250 -0.33 15.27 12.71
CA MET A 250 -1.18 15.50 11.52
C MET A 250 -2.62 15.00 11.71
N THR A 251 -2.85 14.01 12.58
CA THR A 251 -4.15 13.38 12.79
C THR A 251 -4.85 13.80 14.08
N ALA A 252 -4.12 14.37 15.03
CA ALA A 252 -4.68 14.94 16.24
C ALA A 252 -5.70 16.05 15.88
N LYS A 253 -6.95 15.90 16.32
CA LYS A 253 -7.95 16.95 16.17
C LYS A 253 -7.43 18.20 16.88
N LYS A 254 -7.12 19.28 16.14
CA LYS A 254 -6.92 20.62 16.72
C LYS A 254 -8.18 20.93 17.55
N ARG A 255 -8.06 20.91 18.87
CA ARG A 255 -9.14 21.38 19.76
C ARG A 255 -9.40 22.83 19.36
N ARG A 256 -10.61 23.14 18.88
CA ARG A 256 -11.03 24.53 18.74
C ARG A 256 -10.96 25.12 20.15
N HIS A 257 -10.03 26.03 20.39
CA HIS A 257 -10.06 26.91 21.55
C HIS A 257 -11.34 27.76 21.42
N ILE A 258 -12.47 27.23 21.88
CA ILE A 258 -13.63 28.06 22.19
C ILE A 258 -13.24 28.75 23.50
N SER A 259 -12.53 29.86 23.37
CA SER A 259 -12.45 30.85 24.43
C SER A 259 -13.87 31.34 24.66
N GLY A 260 -14.45 30.92 25.77
CA GLY A 260 -15.67 31.52 26.27
C GLY A 260 -15.44 33.01 26.48
N LYS A 261 -16.00 33.84 25.59
CA LYS A 261 -16.31 35.21 25.95
C LYS A 261 -17.66 35.18 26.66
N HIS A 262 -17.58 35.15 27.98
CA HIS A 262 -18.56 35.85 28.80
C HIS A 262 -18.58 37.31 28.36
N ARG A 263 -19.76 37.78 27.94
CA ARG A 263 -20.28 39.10 28.26
C ARG A 263 -21.79 39.02 28.29
#